data_AF-A0A3B1D0T7-F1
#
_entry.id   AF-A0A3B1D0T7-F1
#
_cell.length_a   1.000
_cell.length_b   1.000
_cell.length_c   1.000
_cell.angle_alpha   90.00
_cell.angle_beta   90.00
_cell.angle_gamma   90.00
#
_symmetry.space_group_name_H-M   'P 1'
#
loop_
_entity.id
_entity.type
_entity.pdbx_description
1 polymer ?
#
loop_
_entity_poly.entity_id
_entity_poly.type
_entity_poly.pdbx_seq_one_letter_code
_entity_poly.pdbx_strand_id
1 'polypeptide(L)'
;MFRILSIVAFVLSFVWIFRYLKQNETSLKEISNNYFGALKNSFSDPKSLKSKNFSEKLKSLRVFIYLFTLLELFIMMFTGFVPLLFTGSDLTGILLLIHVTVAPLIAITFALLVVLFAQSNSFDENDIAVKVNENGNNKTVLKITAYLKINFWLISLLSLPAMVSIILSMFPLFGTEGQVNLLEIHRYSVLIISILVIFHIGLLSVNSKQLLKN
;
A
#
# COMPACT_ATOMS: atom_id res chain seq x y z
N MET A 1 -14.61 20.16 4.46
CA MET A 1 -13.64 19.72 5.48
C MET A 1 -12.65 18.68 4.92
N PHE A 2 -13.13 17.60 4.29
CA PHE A 2 -12.29 16.51 3.76
C PHE A 2 -11.10 16.98 2.91
N ARG A 3 -11.31 17.88 1.93
CA ARG A 3 -10.22 18.39 1.06
C ARG A 3 -9.02 18.94 1.84
N ILE A 4 -9.26 19.80 2.83
CA ILE A 4 -8.19 20.41 3.64
C ILE A 4 -7.44 19.32 4.42
N LEU A 5 -8.20 18.39 5.02
CA LEU A 5 -7.62 17.26 5.74
C LEU A 5 -6.74 16.40 4.80
N SER A 6 -7.21 16.09 3.59
CA SER A 6 -6.44 15.31 2.62
C SER A 6 -5.16 16.03 2.21
N ILE A 7 -5.21 17.34 1.92
CA ILE A 7 -4.02 18.13 1.58
C ILE A 7 -2.99 18.07 2.72
N VAL A 8 -3.42 18.35 3.95
CA VAL A 8 -2.54 18.32 5.13
C VAL A 8 -1.94 16.93 5.30
N ALA A 9 -2.75 15.88 5.18
CA ALA A 9 -2.30 14.50 5.34
C ALA A 9 -1.25 14.09 4.28
N PHE A 10 -1.45 14.43 3.01
CA PHE A 10 -0.48 14.16 1.96
C PHE A 10 0.81 14.96 2.17
N VAL A 11 0.72 16.26 2.49
CA VAL A 11 1.91 17.09 2.76
C VAL A 11 2.72 16.52 3.92
N LEU A 12 2.08 16.16 5.03
CA LEU A 12 2.77 15.55 6.17
C LEU A 12 3.42 14.21 5.80
N SER A 13 2.74 13.38 5.02
CA SER A 13 3.27 12.09 4.55
C SER A 13 4.48 12.27 3.63
N PHE A 14 4.43 13.26 2.72
CA PHE A 14 5.55 13.58 1.82
C PHE A 14 6.74 14.22 2.56
N VAL A 15 6.48 15.08 3.55
CA VAL A 15 7.55 15.62 4.40
C VAL A 15 8.20 14.51 5.21
N TRP A 16 7.40 13.58 5.76
CA TRP A 16 7.92 12.44 6.50
C TRP A 16 8.80 11.56 5.62
N ILE A 17 8.34 11.13 4.44
CA ILE A 17 9.13 10.25 3.57
C ILE A 17 10.42 10.94 3.12
N PHE A 18 10.38 12.24 2.80
CA PHE A 18 11.58 12.99 2.42
C PHE A 18 12.61 13.03 3.55
N ARG A 19 12.16 13.33 4.79
CA ARG A 19 13.04 13.32 5.97
C ARG A 19 13.59 11.93 6.26
N TYR A 20 12.74 10.91 6.16
CA TYR A 20 13.11 9.52 6.42
C TYR A 20 14.15 9.01 5.42
N LEU A 21 13.97 9.29 4.12
CA LEU A 21 14.96 8.94 3.09
C LEU A 21 16.28 9.69 3.29
N LYS A 22 16.22 10.99 3.59
CA LYS A 22 17.41 11.81 3.86
C LYS A 22 18.21 11.31 5.07
N GLN A 23 17.52 10.93 6.14
CA GLN A 23 18.16 10.43 7.37
C GLN A 23 18.89 9.10 7.15
N ASN A 24 18.40 8.26 6.24
CA ASN A 24 18.99 6.96 5.93
C ASN A 24 19.91 7.00 4.68
N GLU A 25 20.31 8.20 4.25
CA GLU A 25 21.19 8.45 3.09
C GLU A 25 20.76 7.74 1.80
N THR A 26 19.47 7.39 1.70
CA THR A 26 18.96 6.58 0.60
C THR A 26 18.59 7.50 -0.56
N SER A 27 19.26 7.34 -1.71
CA SER A 27 18.99 8.15 -2.89
C SER A 27 17.78 7.62 -3.69
N LEU A 28 17.03 8.51 -4.35
CA LEU A 28 15.94 8.11 -5.26
C LEU A 28 16.43 7.19 -6.39
N LYS A 29 17.67 7.38 -6.84
CA LYS A 29 18.30 6.55 -7.86
C LYS A 29 18.53 5.13 -7.37
N GLU A 30 18.98 4.98 -6.13
CA GLU A 30 19.17 3.68 -5.48
C GLU A 30 17.84 2.95 -5.27
N ILE A 31 16.80 3.66 -4.82
CA ILE A 31 15.44 3.14 -4.71
C ILE A 31 14.98 2.62 -6.08
N SER A 32 15.04 3.47 -7.10
CA SER A 32 14.67 3.10 -8.47
C SER A 32 15.45 1.87 -8.95
N ASN A 33 16.76 1.84 -8.76
CA ASN A 33 17.59 0.70 -9.16
C ASN A 33 17.22 -0.60 -8.42
N ASN A 34 16.87 -0.51 -7.14
CA ASN A 34 16.45 -1.67 -6.35
C ASN A 34 15.10 -2.23 -6.85
N TYR A 35 14.11 -1.36 -7.06
CA TYR A 35 12.79 -1.77 -7.54
C TYR A 35 12.83 -2.27 -9.00
N PHE A 36 13.46 -1.51 -9.91
CA PHE A 36 13.61 -1.92 -11.31
C PHE A 36 14.55 -3.13 -11.45
N GLY A 37 15.57 -3.26 -10.59
CA GLY A 37 16.45 -4.41 -10.53
C GLY A 37 15.70 -5.67 -10.11
N ALA A 38 14.89 -5.60 -9.05
CA ALA A 38 14.02 -6.70 -8.63
C ALA A 38 13.03 -7.08 -9.74
N LEU A 39 12.38 -6.09 -10.35
CA LEU A 39 11.45 -6.28 -11.47
C LEU A 39 12.15 -6.96 -12.65
N LYS A 40 13.30 -6.42 -13.08
CA LYS A 40 14.10 -6.99 -14.16
C LYS A 40 14.52 -8.42 -13.84
N ASN A 41 14.97 -8.72 -12.62
CA ASN A 41 15.37 -10.07 -12.23
C ASN A 41 14.19 -11.05 -12.23
N SER A 42 13.00 -10.63 -11.80
CA SER A 42 11.81 -11.47 -11.82
C SER A 42 11.29 -11.78 -13.24
N PHE A 43 11.50 -10.87 -14.20
CA PHE A 43 11.08 -11.06 -15.60
C PHE A 43 12.17 -11.61 -16.53
N SER A 44 13.46 -11.36 -16.23
CA SER A 44 14.58 -11.70 -17.11
C SER A 44 15.06 -13.14 -16.96
N ASP A 45 14.48 -13.92 -16.05
CA ASP A 45 14.72 -15.36 -16.00
C ASP A 45 13.58 -16.13 -16.70
N PRO A 46 13.63 -16.28 -18.04
CA PRO A 46 12.65 -17.08 -18.78
C PRO A 46 12.65 -18.56 -18.37
N LYS A 47 13.66 -19.02 -17.60
CA LYS A 47 13.68 -20.38 -17.02
C LYS A 47 12.80 -20.48 -15.77
N SER A 48 12.49 -19.40 -15.07
CA SER A 48 11.59 -19.42 -13.89
C SER A 48 10.14 -19.71 -14.27
N LEU A 49 9.63 -19.11 -15.36
CA LEU A 49 8.30 -19.37 -15.92
C LEU A 49 8.19 -20.75 -16.57
N LYS A 50 9.28 -21.25 -17.18
CA LYS A 50 9.40 -22.62 -17.73
C LYS A 50 9.86 -23.67 -16.71
N SER A 51 10.14 -23.26 -15.47
CA SER A 51 10.61 -24.15 -14.40
C SER A 51 9.55 -25.21 -14.09
N LYS A 52 9.96 -26.46 -13.88
CA LYS A 52 9.06 -27.48 -13.33
C LYS A 52 8.82 -27.28 -11.82
N ASN A 53 9.57 -26.40 -11.17
CA ASN A 53 9.51 -26.17 -9.73
C ASN A 53 8.43 -25.13 -9.37
N PHE A 54 7.39 -25.58 -8.67
CA PHE A 54 6.24 -24.78 -8.26
C PHE A 54 6.62 -23.57 -7.37
N SER A 55 7.65 -23.71 -6.54
CA SER A 55 8.12 -22.66 -5.64
C SER A 55 8.62 -21.42 -6.40
N GLU A 56 9.40 -21.62 -7.47
CA GLU A 56 9.94 -20.52 -8.28
C GLU A 56 8.84 -19.79 -9.07
N LYS A 57 7.81 -20.54 -9.54
CA LYS A 57 6.62 -19.93 -10.16
C LYS A 57 5.84 -19.06 -9.18
N LEU A 58 5.66 -19.52 -7.94
CA LEU A 58 4.96 -18.75 -6.91
C LEU A 58 5.70 -17.46 -6.56
N LYS A 59 7.04 -17.48 -6.46
CA LYS A 59 7.84 -16.27 -6.22
C LYS A 59 7.67 -15.25 -7.35
N SER A 60 7.77 -15.67 -8.60
CA SER A 60 7.55 -14.80 -9.76
C SER A 60 6.14 -14.21 -9.76
N LEU A 61 5.12 -15.04 -9.50
CA LEU A 61 3.73 -14.61 -9.39
C LEU A 61 3.50 -13.58 -8.27
N ARG A 62 4.12 -13.79 -7.10
CA ARG A 62 4.06 -12.86 -5.96
C ARG A 62 4.59 -11.49 -6.32
N VAL A 63 5.77 -11.42 -6.96
CA VAL A 63 6.37 -10.16 -7.39
C VAL A 63 5.50 -9.47 -8.45
N PHE A 64 5.01 -10.23 -9.42
CA PHE A 64 4.10 -9.71 -10.44
C PHE A 64 2.84 -9.09 -9.83
N ILE A 65 2.14 -9.83 -8.98
CA ILE A 65 0.91 -9.36 -8.32
C ILE A 65 1.21 -8.13 -7.45
N TYR A 66 2.31 -8.13 -6.70
CA TYR A 66 2.70 -6.99 -5.88
C TYR A 66 2.88 -5.71 -6.70
N LEU A 67 3.66 -5.79 -7.79
CA LEU A 67 3.92 -4.64 -8.67
C LEU A 67 2.69 -4.18 -9.43
N PHE A 68 1.87 -5.13 -9.90
CA PHE A 68 0.64 -4.84 -10.60
C PHE A 68 -0.38 -4.14 -9.68
N THR A 69 -0.52 -4.64 -8.44
CA THR A 69 -1.37 -4.01 -7.42
C THR A 69 -0.87 -2.60 -7.08
N LEU A 70 0.45 -2.39 -6.98
CA LEU A 70 1.01 -1.04 -6.77
C LEU A 70 0.69 -0.08 -7.92
N LEU A 71 0.75 -0.54 -9.16
CA LEU A 71 0.38 0.25 -10.33
C LEU A 71 -1.11 0.63 -10.31
N GLU A 72 -1.97 -0.33 -10.01
CA GLU A 72 -3.42 -0.09 -9.89
C GLU A 72 -3.73 0.87 -8.74
N LEU A 73 -3.11 0.69 -7.58
CA LEU A 73 -3.24 1.61 -6.45
C LEU A 73 -2.81 3.03 -6.83
N PHE A 74 -1.73 3.19 -7.60
CA PHE A 74 -1.31 4.49 -8.11
C PHE A 74 -2.38 5.12 -9.01
N ILE A 75 -2.96 4.35 -9.94
CA ILE A 75 -4.04 4.82 -10.81
C ILE A 75 -5.27 5.23 -10.00
N MET A 76 -5.65 4.43 -8.99
CA MET A 76 -6.79 4.70 -8.11
C MET A 76 -6.57 5.95 -7.24
N MET A 77 -5.37 6.11 -6.68
CA MET A 77 -4.99 7.32 -5.93
C MET A 77 -4.99 8.55 -6.83
N PHE A 78 -4.42 8.44 -8.04
CA PHE A 78 -4.37 9.55 -8.99
C PHE A 78 -5.78 9.99 -9.39
N THR A 79 -6.61 9.05 -9.84
CA THR A 79 -7.98 9.35 -10.27
C THR A 79 -8.85 9.85 -9.11
N GLY A 80 -8.74 9.27 -7.92
CA GLY A 80 -9.56 9.61 -6.77
C GLY A 80 -9.18 10.93 -6.08
N PHE A 81 -7.89 11.26 -6.00
CA PHE A 81 -7.42 12.43 -5.25
C PHE A 81 -7.06 13.64 -6.10
N VAL A 82 -6.62 13.49 -7.36
CA VAL A 82 -6.19 14.66 -8.16
C VAL A 82 -7.32 15.67 -8.36
N PRO A 83 -8.53 15.30 -8.81
CA PRO A 83 -9.65 16.25 -8.90
C PRO A 83 -9.94 16.91 -7.55
N LEU A 84 -10.07 16.10 -6.51
CA LEU A 84 -10.36 16.60 -5.16
C LEU A 84 -9.33 17.62 -4.65
N LEU A 85 -8.04 17.36 -4.85
CA LEU A 85 -6.98 18.21 -4.31
C LEU A 85 -6.87 19.53 -5.10
N PHE A 86 -6.90 19.45 -6.44
CA PHE A 86 -6.65 20.60 -7.30
C PHE A 86 -7.91 21.44 -7.59
N THR A 87 -9.01 20.81 -8.00
CA THR A 87 -10.25 21.52 -8.35
C THR A 87 -11.20 21.62 -7.16
N GLY A 88 -11.10 20.71 -6.19
CA GLY A 88 -12.07 20.61 -5.09
C GLY A 88 -13.42 20.08 -5.53
N SER A 89 -13.52 19.57 -6.76
CA SER A 89 -14.74 18.95 -7.29
C SER A 89 -14.75 17.45 -6.98
N ASP A 90 -15.95 16.87 -7.03
CA ASP A 90 -16.12 15.42 -7.03
C ASP A 90 -15.55 14.79 -8.31
N LEU A 91 -15.35 13.48 -8.25
CA LEU A 91 -14.82 12.68 -9.35
C LEU A 91 -15.87 12.53 -10.47
N THR A 92 -15.59 13.06 -11.66
CA THR A 92 -16.51 13.04 -12.81
C THR A 92 -15.81 12.70 -14.14
N GLY A 93 -16.59 12.41 -15.17
CA GLY A 93 -16.10 12.27 -16.56
C GLY A 93 -15.13 11.10 -16.76
N ILE A 94 -14.07 11.33 -17.55
CA ILE A 94 -13.09 10.29 -17.92
C ILE A 94 -12.37 9.72 -16.69
N LEU A 95 -12.05 10.55 -15.70
CA LEU A 95 -11.38 10.08 -14.49
C LEU A 95 -12.28 9.14 -13.68
N LEU A 96 -13.59 9.43 -13.60
CA LEU A 96 -14.56 8.53 -13.00
C LEU A 96 -14.64 7.20 -13.76
N LEU A 97 -14.67 7.25 -15.10
CA LEU A 97 -14.72 6.05 -15.94
C LEU A 97 -13.51 5.13 -15.69
N ILE A 98 -12.30 5.71 -15.69
CA ILE A 98 -11.07 4.98 -15.39
C ILE A 98 -11.13 4.41 -13.97
N HIS A 99 -11.51 5.22 -12.99
CA HIS A 99 -11.58 4.79 -11.58
C HIS A 99 -12.50 3.58 -11.39
N VAL A 100 -13.71 3.64 -11.94
CA VAL A 100 -14.71 2.55 -11.82
C VAL A 100 -14.28 1.31 -12.61
N THR A 101 -13.58 1.47 -13.73
CA THR A 101 -13.09 0.34 -14.53
C THR A 101 -11.92 -0.38 -13.85
N VAL A 102 -11.04 0.37 -13.16
CA VAL A 102 -9.88 -0.20 -12.44
C VAL A 102 -10.29 -0.75 -11.07
N ALA A 103 -11.34 -0.21 -10.44
CA ALA A 103 -11.85 -0.65 -9.13
C ALA A 103 -12.04 -2.19 -8.95
N PRO A 104 -12.67 -2.92 -9.88
CA PRO A 104 -12.78 -4.38 -9.75
C PRO A 104 -11.44 -5.10 -9.90
N LEU A 105 -10.54 -4.59 -10.75
CA LEU A 105 -9.22 -5.19 -10.95
C LEU A 105 -8.40 -5.08 -9.67
N ILE A 106 -8.34 -3.89 -9.07
CA ILE A 106 -7.64 -3.69 -7.79
C ILE A 106 -8.25 -4.53 -6.66
N ALA A 107 -9.57 -4.74 -6.65
CA ALA A 107 -10.20 -5.59 -5.63
C ALA A 107 -9.72 -7.04 -5.73
N ILE A 108 -9.63 -7.59 -6.95
CA ILE A 108 -9.18 -8.96 -7.20
C ILE A 108 -7.68 -9.10 -6.89
N THR A 109 -6.85 -8.22 -7.43
CA THR A 109 -5.38 -8.29 -7.28
C THR A 109 -4.96 -8.04 -5.84
N PHE A 110 -5.61 -7.10 -5.14
CA PHE A 110 -5.37 -6.86 -3.73
C PHE A 110 -5.78 -8.07 -2.87
N ALA A 111 -6.92 -8.71 -3.14
CA ALA A 111 -7.30 -9.94 -2.44
C ALA A 111 -6.26 -11.06 -2.63
N LEU A 112 -5.77 -11.24 -3.86
CA LEU A 112 -4.68 -12.19 -4.15
C LEU A 112 -3.40 -11.81 -3.42
N LEU A 113 -3.04 -10.52 -3.38
CA LEU A 113 -1.88 -10.02 -2.66
C LEU A 113 -1.99 -10.36 -1.17
N VAL A 114 -3.14 -10.11 -0.54
CA VAL A 114 -3.36 -10.44 0.87
C VAL A 114 -3.17 -11.94 1.11
N VAL A 115 -3.79 -12.79 0.31
CA VAL A 115 -3.66 -14.26 0.46
C VAL A 115 -2.22 -14.73 0.28
N LEU A 116 -1.52 -14.22 -0.73
CA LEU A 116 -0.15 -14.66 -1.06
C LEU A 116 0.88 -14.21 -0.03
N PHE A 117 0.65 -13.08 0.64
CA PHE A 117 1.59 -12.47 1.57
C PHE A 117 1.17 -12.58 3.04
N ALA A 118 -0.03 -13.10 3.36
CA ALA A 118 -0.52 -13.21 4.74
C ALA A 118 0.44 -14.00 5.64
N GLN A 119 0.94 -15.16 5.18
CA GLN A 119 1.85 -15.98 5.97
C GLN A 119 3.18 -15.26 6.26
N SER A 120 3.77 -14.60 5.25
CA SER A 120 5.00 -13.82 5.40
C SER A 120 4.84 -12.57 6.27
N ASN A 121 3.60 -12.12 6.48
CA ASN A 121 3.25 -11.01 7.36
C ASN A 121 2.63 -11.45 8.70
N SER A 122 2.75 -12.75 9.05
CA SER A 122 2.43 -13.21 10.41
C SER A 122 3.44 -12.66 11.41
N PHE A 123 2.98 -12.23 12.58
CA PHE A 123 3.86 -11.72 13.64
C PHE A 123 4.63 -12.88 14.28
N ASP A 124 5.92 -12.67 14.54
CA ASP A 124 6.81 -13.66 15.15
C ASP A 124 7.81 -13.01 16.12
N GLU A 125 8.53 -13.82 16.89
CA GLU A 125 9.47 -13.33 17.91
C GLU A 125 10.60 -12.46 17.34
N ASN A 126 10.94 -12.61 16.06
CA ASN A 126 11.97 -11.80 15.41
C ASN A 126 11.52 -10.37 15.15
N ASP A 127 10.23 -10.04 15.28
CA ASP A 127 9.72 -8.67 15.14
C ASP A 127 10.08 -7.78 16.33
N ILE A 128 10.58 -8.39 17.41
CA ILE A 128 10.93 -7.73 18.64
C ILE A 128 12.46 -7.71 18.80
N ALA A 129 13.00 -6.59 19.28
CA ALA A 129 14.39 -6.48 19.71
C ALA A 129 14.44 -6.03 21.18
N VAL A 130 15.34 -6.63 21.96
CA VAL A 130 15.65 -6.15 23.31
C VAL A 130 16.85 -5.22 23.21
N LYS A 131 16.67 -3.95 23.58
CA LYS A 131 17.76 -2.97 23.71
C LYS A 131 18.01 -2.69 25.18
N VAL A 132 19.25 -2.84 25.62
CA VAL A 132 19.66 -2.42 26.97
C VAL A 132 19.81 -0.90 26.94
N ASN A 133 19.16 -0.19 27.86
CA ASN A 133 19.34 1.25 28.01
C ASN A 133 20.62 1.58 28.80
N GLU A 134 20.99 2.86 28.83
CA GLU A 134 22.18 3.34 29.56
C GLU A 134 22.12 3.05 31.08
N ASN A 135 20.93 2.80 31.63
CA ASN A 135 20.71 2.46 33.03
C ASN A 135 20.73 0.93 33.29
N GLY A 136 21.10 0.10 32.31
CA GLY A 136 21.13 -1.36 32.43
C GLY A 136 19.76 -2.06 32.35
N ASN A 137 18.68 -1.31 32.11
CA ASN A 137 17.33 -1.87 31.97
C ASN A 137 17.07 -2.31 30.53
N ASN A 138 16.50 -3.51 30.37
CA ASN A 138 16.06 -4.02 29.09
C ASN A 138 14.80 -3.30 28.63
N LYS A 139 14.89 -2.61 27.49
CA LYS A 139 13.75 -2.01 26.77
C LYS A 139 13.46 -2.81 25.51
N THR A 140 12.28 -3.38 25.47
CA THR A 140 11.74 -4.06 24.28
C THR A 140 11.32 -3.01 23.24
N VAL A 141 11.84 -3.11 22.01
CA VAL A 141 11.52 -2.22 20.89
C VAL A 141 11.10 -3.03 19.67
N LEU A 142 10.13 -2.51 18.92
CA LEU A 142 9.69 -3.12 17.67
C LEU A 142 10.72 -2.87 16.56
N LYS A 143 11.05 -3.93 15.81
CA LYS A 143 11.86 -3.82 14.60
C LYS A 143 11.03 -3.27 13.44
N ILE A 144 11.72 -2.80 12.41
CA ILE A 144 11.07 -2.29 11.20
C ILE A 144 10.18 -3.32 10.50
N THR A 145 10.51 -4.61 10.64
CA THR A 145 9.72 -5.74 10.16
C THR A 145 8.31 -5.72 10.76
N ALA A 146 8.20 -5.44 12.06
CA ALA A 146 6.92 -5.34 12.75
C ALA A 146 6.06 -4.21 12.17
N TYR A 147 6.67 -3.03 11.92
CA TYR A 147 5.95 -1.90 11.34
C TYR A 147 5.43 -2.19 9.93
N LEU A 148 6.20 -2.91 9.10
CA LEU A 148 5.75 -3.35 7.77
C LEU A 148 4.56 -4.31 7.86
N LYS A 149 4.61 -5.29 8.78
CA LYS A 149 3.51 -6.24 9.04
C LYS A 149 2.26 -5.53 9.57
N ILE A 150 2.41 -4.58 10.49
CA ILE A 150 1.31 -3.73 10.98
C ILE A 150 0.68 -2.95 9.83
N ASN A 151 1.48 -2.30 8.99
CA ASN A 151 0.97 -1.56 7.83
C ASN A 151 0.21 -2.49 6.87
N PHE A 152 0.76 -3.68 6.58
CA PHE A 152 0.08 -4.68 5.75
C PHE A 152 -1.32 -4.99 6.27
N TRP A 153 -1.44 -5.37 7.55
CA TRP A 153 -2.74 -5.72 8.14
C TRP A 153 -3.70 -4.53 8.24
N LEU A 154 -3.21 -3.33 8.55
CA LEU A 154 -4.04 -2.13 8.58
C LEU A 154 -4.59 -1.79 7.19
N ILE A 155 -3.77 -1.87 6.15
CA ILE A 155 -4.20 -1.64 4.76
C ILE A 155 -5.25 -2.70 4.37
N SER A 156 -5.00 -3.98 4.68
CA SER A 156 -5.94 -5.07 4.41
C SER A 156 -7.26 -4.94 5.17
N LEU A 157 -7.24 -4.48 6.41
CA LEU A 157 -8.46 -4.30 7.19
C LEU A 157 -9.26 -3.09 6.71
N LEU A 158 -8.59 -1.97 6.39
CA LEU A 158 -9.24 -0.75 5.92
C LEU A 158 -9.74 -0.86 4.48
N SER A 159 -9.19 -1.75 3.66
CA SER A 159 -9.70 -1.97 2.30
C SER A 159 -11.13 -2.52 2.31
N LEU A 160 -11.52 -3.27 3.35
CA LEU A 160 -12.88 -3.81 3.48
C LEU A 160 -13.93 -2.71 3.60
N PRO A 161 -13.91 -1.78 4.59
CA PRO A 161 -14.86 -0.69 4.62
C PRO A 161 -14.74 0.22 3.40
N ALA A 162 -13.54 0.42 2.82
CA ALA A 162 -13.39 1.18 1.58
C ALA A 162 -14.17 0.56 0.41
N MET A 163 -14.05 -0.75 0.18
CA MET A 163 -14.70 -1.46 -0.92
C MET A 163 -16.20 -1.66 -0.67
N VAL A 164 -16.57 -2.10 0.54
CA VAL A 164 -17.97 -2.37 0.89
C VAL A 164 -18.78 -1.07 0.84
N SER A 165 -18.26 0.03 1.39
CA SER A 165 -19.00 1.29 1.42
C SER A 165 -19.28 1.84 0.02
N ILE A 166 -18.30 1.82 -0.88
CA ILE A 166 -18.51 2.31 -2.25
C ILE A 166 -19.46 1.39 -3.04
N ILE A 167 -19.33 0.07 -2.91
CA ILE A 167 -20.24 -0.87 -3.58
C ILE A 167 -21.67 -0.64 -3.09
N LEU A 168 -21.89 -0.53 -1.78
CA LEU A 168 -23.22 -0.27 -1.23
C LEU A 168 -23.78 1.08 -1.66
N SER A 169 -22.94 2.11 -1.82
CA SER A 169 -23.38 3.42 -2.33
C SER A 169 -23.86 3.38 -3.78
N MET A 170 -23.44 2.39 -4.58
CA MET A 170 -23.89 2.26 -5.97
C MET A 170 -25.32 1.73 -6.09
N PHE A 171 -25.90 1.18 -5.02
CA PHE A 171 -27.26 0.65 -5.01
C PHE A 171 -28.19 1.53 -4.16
N PRO A 172 -29.46 1.72 -4.56
CA PRO A 172 -30.43 2.51 -3.80
C PRO A 172 -30.98 1.72 -2.59
N LEU A 173 -30.09 1.13 -1.77
CA LEU A 173 -30.44 0.34 -0.58
C LEU A 173 -30.69 1.21 0.65
N PHE A 174 -30.09 2.41 0.68
CA PHE A 174 -30.18 3.36 1.78
C PHE A 174 -30.76 4.69 1.29
N GLY A 175 -31.39 5.45 2.20
CA GLY A 175 -31.80 6.82 1.93
C GLY A 175 -30.60 7.76 1.68
N THR A 176 -30.90 9.01 1.31
CA THR A 176 -29.88 10.02 0.95
C THR A 176 -28.79 10.18 2.01
N GLU A 177 -29.14 10.22 3.29
CA GLU A 177 -28.18 10.35 4.38
C GLU A 177 -27.25 9.12 4.48
N GLY A 178 -27.79 7.92 4.34
CA GLY A 178 -27.01 6.68 4.35
C GLY A 178 -26.04 6.60 3.17
N GLN A 179 -26.48 7.04 1.99
CA GLN A 179 -25.65 7.17 0.79
C GLN A 179 -24.46 8.12 0.99
N VAL A 180 -24.72 9.29 1.59
CA VAL A 180 -23.67 10.26 1.92
C VAL A 180 -22.69 9.67 2.93
N ASN A 181 -23.18 9.02 3.99
CA ASN A 181 -22.33 8.41 5.00
C ASN A 181 -21.43 7.30 4.42
N LEU A 182 -21.97 6.44 3.54
CA LEU A 182 -21.18 5.42 2.84
C LEU A 182 -20.06 6.05 1.99
N LEU A 183 -20.36 7.13 1.28
CA LEU A 183 -19.37 7.85 0.49
C LEU A 183 -18.28 8.48 1.38
N GLU A 184 -18.65 9.00 2.56
CA GLU A 184 -17.68 9.51 3.53
C GLU A 184 -16.79 8.40 4.10
N ILE A 185 -17.37 7.25 4.48
CA ILE A 185 -16.61 6.08 4.93
C ILE A 185 -15.60 5.66 3.86
N HIS A 186 -16.03 5.59 2.59
CA HIS A 186 -15.13 5.30 1.48
C HIS A 186 -13.97 6.31 1.44
N ARG A 187 -14.28 7.61 1.39
CA ARG A 187 -13.31 8.72 1.31
C ARG A 187 -12.27 8.68 2.43
N TYR A 188 -12.70 8.56 3.68
CA TYR A 188 -11.78 8.52 4.82
C TYR A 188 -10.97 7.22 4.85
N SER A 189 -11.57 6.08 4.51
CA SER A 189 -10.85 4.80 4.44
C SER A 189 -9.74 4.84 3.40
N VAL A 190 -10.03 5.32 2.18
CA VAL A 190 -9.01 5.41 1.11
C VAL A 190 -7.93 6.45 1.42
N LEU A 191 -8.26 7.53 2.15
CA LEU A 191 -7.26 8.50 2.60
C LEU A 191 -6.27 7.85 3.58
N ILE A 192 -6.76 7.13 4.59
CA ILE A 192 -5.91 6.45 5.57
C ILE A 192 -5.08 5.36 4.87
N ILE A 193 -5.68 4.57 3.98
CA ILE A 193 -4.95 3.58 3.17
C ILE A 193 -3.82 4.23 2.37
N SER A 194 -4.09 5.35 1.70
CA SER A 194 -3.08 6.06 0.88
C SER A 194 -1.88 6.50 1.72
N ILE A 195 -2.14 7.03 2.92
CA ILE A 195 -1.11 7.40 3.89
C ILE A 195 -0.29 6.17 4.29
N LEU A 196 -0.95 5.08 4.69
CA LEU A 196 -0.28 3.83 5.08
C LEU A 196 0.54 3.23 3.93
N VAL A 197 0.08 3.32 2.69
CA VAL A 197 0.83 2.89 1.51
C VAL A 197 2.09 3.73 1.33
N ILE A 198 2.02 5.06 1.49
CA ILE A 198 3.20 5.94 1.44
C ILE A 198 4.20 5.56 2.55
N PHE A 199 3.72 5.34 3.78
CA PHE A 199 4.56 4.86 4.88
C PHE A 199 5.20 3.51 4.55
N HIS A 200 4.41 2.54 4.08
CA HIS A 200 4.88 1.20 3.73
C HIS A 200 5.97 1.25 2.65
N ILE A 201 5.77 2.02 1.58
CA ILE A 201 6.76 2.20 0.51
C ILE A 201 8.02 2.89 1.05
N GLY A 202 7.88 3.93 1.88
CA GLY A 202 9.01 4.62 2.49
C GLY A 202 9.86 3.71 3.37
N LEU A 203 9.22 2.92 4.24
CA LEU A 203 9.88 1.92 5.09
C LEU A 203 10.60 0.86 4.26
N LEU A 204 9.95 0.36 3.22
CA LEU A 204 10.48 -0.68 2.34
C LEU A 204 11.66 -0.19 1.49
N SER A 205 11.61 1.08 1.04
CA SER A 205 12.65 1.69 0.22
C SER A 205 14.00 1.75 0.92
N VAL A 206 13.99 2.05 2.23
CA VAL A 206 15.20 2.05 3.07
C VAL A 206 15.66 0.62 3.42
N ASN A 207 14.72 -0.33 3.51
CA ASN A 207 15.00 -1.71 3.90
C ASN A 207 14.93 -2.69 2.72
N SER A 208 15.32 -2.25 1.53
CA SER A 208 15.14 -2.95 0.24
C SER A 208 15.69 -4.39 0.22
N LYS A 209 16.59 -4.75 1.14
CA LYS A 209 17.05 -6.13 1.39
C LYS A 209 15.92 -7.10 1.79
N GLN A 210 14.77 -6.63 2.28
CA GLN A 210 13.62 -7.48 2.62
C GLN A 210 12.78 -7.90 1.42
N LEU A 211 12.73 -7.11 0.33
CA LEU A 211 12.02 -7.47 -0.90
C LEU A 211 12.57 -8.74 -1.57
N LEU A 212 13.83 -9.07 -1.31
CA LEU A 212 14.56 -10.18 -1.94
C LEU A 212 14.69 -11.42 -1.05
N LYS A 213 14.17 -11.38 0.19
CA LYS A 213 14.28 -12.48 1.16
C LYS A 213 13.04 -13.40 1.22
N ASN A 214 11.92 -12.99 0.62
CA ASN A 214 10.64 -13.72 0.61
C ASN A 214 10.24 -14.15 -0.81
#